data_AF-A0A3L8PZ86-F1
#
_entry.id   AF-A0A3L8PZ86-F1
#
_cell.length_a   1.000
_cell.length_b   1.000
_cell.length_c   1.000
_cell.angle_alpha   90.00
_cell.angle_beta   90.00
_cell.angle_gamma   90.00
#
_symmetry.space_group_name_H-M   'P 1'
#
loop_
_entity.id
_entity.type
_entity.pdbx_description
1 polymer ?
#
loop_
_entity_poly.entity_id
_entity_poly.type
_entity_poly.pdbx_seq_one_letter_code
_entity_poly.pdbx_strand_id
1 'polypeptide(L)'
;MTNKFKNKSFKPTVLQNHLTYPVSADSIKNRISVLKAVFNEVEETQVKYRDLLVKLDKNQQKLTLHDDSDEHYNYCYQDELIDLEFNFYRVNRISSILNMYAFLEHTLNRICHQKQLKYSLPISVYDLSGSGIERAKLYLNKFNLVNFASNICQSAWCNLTNLNKLRNALVHGEGDLDYTKKLKKEQIINIKGLDLHGSTILISNEYVIDALDNIEKFLTFVCEDSK
;
A
#
# COMPACT_ATOMS: atom_id res chain seq x y z
N MET A 1 6.54 37.93 -28.17
CA MET A 1 6.67 36.94 -27.08
C MET A 1 5.84 35.72 -27.44
N THR A 2 6.51 34.65 -27.88
CA THR A 2 5.86 33.39 -28.28
C THR A 2 5.35 32.67 -27.04
N ASN A 3 4.08 32.24 -27.12
CA ASN A 3 3.32 31.57 -26.08
C ASN A 3 4.05 30.26 -25.64
N LYS A 4 4.90 30.37 -24.60
CA LYS A 4 5.77 29.30 -24.09
C LYS A 4 5.01 28.26 -23.24
N PHE A 5 3.72 28.45 -23.01
CA PHE A 5 2.85 27.48 -22.35
C PHE A 5 1.93 26.82 -23.38
N LYS A 6 2.51 26.16 -24.39
CA LYS A 6 1.75 25.18 -25.17
C LYS A 6 1.21 24.15 -24.19
N ASN A 7 -0.11 24.12 -24.02
CA ASN A 7 -0.89 23.17 -23.24
C ASN A 7 -0.33 21.74 -23.35
N LYS A 8 0.53 21.34 -22.42
CA LYS A 8 0.70 19.93 -22.09
C LYS A 8 -0.56 19.55 -21.34
N SER A 9 -1.59 19.12 -22.07
CA SER A 9 -2.80 18.60 -21.43
C SER A 9 -2.39 17.41 -20.57
N PHE A 10 -2.71 17.44 -19.27
CA PHE A 10 -2.59 16.30 -18.35
C PHE A 10 -3.55 15.19 -18.81
N LYS A 11 -3.14 14.44 -19.83
CA LYS A 11 -3.88 13.35 -20.44
C LYS A 11 -3.01 12.10 -20.37
N PRO A 12 -3.61 10.94 -20.05
CA PRO A 12 -2.87 9.70 -20.08
C PRO A 12 -2.40 9.39 -21.50
N THR A 13 -1.20 8.81 -21.62
CA THR A 13 -0.65 8.34 -22.91
C THR A 13 -1.50 7.21 -23.49
N VAL A 14 -2.16 6.43 -22.62
CA VAL A 14 -3.10 5.36 -22.99
C VAL A 14 -4.52 5.87 -22.78
N LEU A 15 -5.29 5.99 -23.85
CA LEU A 15 -6.68 6.46 -23.81
C LEU A 15 -7.68 5.36 -23.42
N GLN A 16 -7.26 4.10 -23.46
CA GLN A 16 -8.08 2.96 -23.06
C GLN A 16 -8.21 2.92 -21.54
N ASN A 17 -9.43 3.03 -21.04
CA ASN A 17 -9.68 2.90 -19.62
C ASN A 17 -9.64 1.42 -19.22
N HIS A 18 -8.58 1.02 -18.52
CA HIS A 18 -8.42 -0.34 -17.99
C HIS A 18 -9.62 -0.85 -17.14
N LEU A 19 -10.51 0.03 -16.68
CA LEU A 19 -11.73 -0.33 -15.96
C LEU A 19 -12.85 -0.91 -16.85
N THR A 20 -12.76 -0.75 -18.18
CA THR A 20 -13.76 -1.30 -19.12
C THR A 20 -13.52 -2.77 -19.47
N TYR A 21 -12.31 -3.29 -19.24
CA TYR A 21 -11.97 -4.67 -19.53
C TYR A 21 -12.27 -5.61 -18.36
N PRO A 22 -12.73 -6.84 -18.60
CA PRO A 22 -12.89 -7.86 -17.56
C PRO A 22 -11.65 -8.00 -16.67
N VAL A 23 -11.82 -8.23 -15.37
CA VAL A 23 -10.72 -8.68 -14.51
C VAL A 23 -10.42 -10.14 -14.85
N SER A 24 -9.15 -10.43 -15.09
CA SER A 24 -8.56 -11.77 -15.19
C SER A 24 -7.37 -11.90 -14.26
N ALA A 25 -6.94 -13.14 -13.98
CA ALA A 25 -5.71 -13.42 -13.24
C ALA A 25 -4.49 -12.69 -13.81
N ASP A 26 -4.31 -12.74 -15.13
CA ASP A 26 -3.20 -12.03 -15.81
C ASP A 26 -3.29 -10.52 -15.63
N SER A 27 -4.51 -9.95 -15.71
CA SER A 27 -4.70 -8.52 -15.49
C SER A 27 -4.36 -8.11 -14.05
N ILE A 28 -4.60 -8.98 -13.06
CA ILE A 28 -4.26 -8.77 -11.65
C ILE A 28 -2.74 -8.81 -11.49
N LYS A 29 -2.09 -9.89 -11.94
CA LYS A 29 -0.63 -10.07 -11.87
C LYS A 29 0.11 -8.92 -12.54
N ASN A 30 -0.31 -8.51 -13.74
CA ASN A 30 0.30 -7.39 -14.45
C ASN A 30 0.18 -6.07 -13.68
N ARG A 31 -0.99 -5.78 -13.09
CA ARG A 31 -1.19 -4.56 -12.30
C ARG A 31 -0.38 -4.56 -11.01
N ILE A 32 -0.35 -5.68 -10.28
CA ILE A 32 0.46 -5.81 -9.08
C ILE A 32 1.96 -5.69 -9.42
N SER A 33 2.41 -6.32 -10.49
CA SER A 33 3.79 -6.20 -10.98
C SER A 33 4.18 -4.75 -11.26
N VAL A 34 3.31 -3.97 -11.92
CA VAL A 34 3.54 -2.53 -12.14
C VAL A 34 3.57 -1.75 -10.82
N LEU A 35 2.62 -1.98 -9.91
CA LEU A 35 2.60 -1.33 -8.59
C LEU A 35 3.87 -1.63 -7.79
N LYS A 36 4.33 -2.88 -7.82
CA LYS A 36 5.55 -3.33 -7.14
C LYS A 36 6.80 -2.71 -7.76
N ALA A 37 6.89 -2.68 -9.09
CA ALA A 37 8.01 -2.07 -9.81
C ALA A 37 8.13 -0.58 -9.47
N VAL A 38 7.03 0.17 -9.54
CA VAL A 38 7.02 1.61 -9.21
C VAL A 38 7.39 1.84 -7.75
N PHE A 39 6.86 1.03 -6.82
CA PHE A 39 7.22 1.13 -5.41
C PHE A 39 8.73 0.91 -5.20
N ASN A 40 9.29 -0.15 -5.80
CA ASN A 40 10.71 -0.46 -5.68
C ASN A 40 11.59 0.64 -6.29
N GLU A 41 11.24 1.21 -7.44
CA GLU A 41 11.99 2.32 -8.04
C GLU A 41 12.05 3.55 -7.12
N VAL A 42 10.93 3.88 -6.47
CA VAL A 42 10.87 4.99 -5.51
C VAL A 42 11.71 4.68 -4.27
N GLU A 43 11.57 3.49 -3.68
CA GLU A 43 12.36 3.08 -2.50
C GLU A 43 13.86 3.02 -2.81
N GLU A 44 14.26 2.49 -3.97
CA GLU A 44 15.68 2.46 -4.38
C GLU A 44 16.27 3.86 -4.53
N THR A 45 15.48 4.79 -5.08
CA THR A 45 15.90 6.20 -5.22
C THR A 45 16.07 6.85 -3.86
N GLN A 46 15.12 6.59 -2.97
CA GLN A 46 15.13 7.02 -1.58
C GLN A 46 16.37 6.50 -0.84
N VAL A 47 16.65 5.20 -0.90
CA VAL A 47 17.82 4.55 -0.26
C VAL A 47 19.13 5.15 -0.77
N LYS A 48 19.27 5.38 -2.08
CA LYS A 48 20.46 6.02 -2.65
C LYS A 48 20.68 7.42 -2.07
N TYR A 49 19.61 8.20 -1.89
CA TYR A 49 19.69 9.54 -1.31
C TYR A 49 20.09 9.50 0.16
N ARG A 50 19.50 8.58 0.94
CA ARG A 50 19.89 8.34 2.33
C ARG A 50 21.36 7.99 2.48
N ASP A 51 21.85 7.05 1.68
CA ASP A 51 23.25 6.60 1.76
C ASP A 51 24.23 7.74 1.42
N LEU A 52 23.85 8.62 0.49
CA LEU A 52 24.60 9.85 0.21
C LEU A 52 24.63 10.78 1.44
N LEU A 53 23.47 11.06 2.05
CA LEU A 53 23.39 11.92 3.23
C LEU A 53 24.18 11.37 4.42
N VAL A 54 24.08 10.06 4.70
CA VAL A 54 24.88 9.40 5.74
C VAL A 54 26.38 9.55 5.48
N LYS A 55 26.80 9.47 4.22
CA LYS A 55 28.22 9.66 3.85
C LYS A 55 28.66 11.11 4.06
N LEU A 56 27.82 12.08 3.71
CA LEU A 56 28.09 13.51 3.90
C LEU A 56 28.16 13.88 5.38
N ASP A 57 27.21 13.40 6.19
CA ASP A 57 27.19 13.59 7.64
C ASP A 57 28.45 13.03 8.31
N LYS A 58 28.84 11.78 7.98
CA LYS A 58 30.09 11.18 8.47
C LYS A 58 31.35 11.96 8.05
N ASN A 59 31.34 12.58 6.88
CA ASN A 59 32.46 13.42 6.45
C ASN A 59 32.50 14.73 7.25
N GLN A 60 31.34 15.33 7.53
CA GLN A 60 31.24 16.52 8.37
C GLN A 60 31.77 16.25 9.79
N GLN A 61 31.37 15.13 10.39
CA GLN A 61 31.87 14.67 11.69
C GLN A 61 33.40 14.53 11.72
N LYS A 62 34.00 14.02 10.64
CA LYS A 62 35.47 13.91 10.54
C LYS A 62 36.16 15.27 10.41
N LEU A 63 35.58 16.19 9.66
CA LEU A 63 36.13 17.53 9.44
C LEU A 63 36.10 18.39 10.71
N THR A 64 35.14 18.12 11.59
CA THR A 64 34.88 18.89 12.82
C THR A 64 35.27 18.13 14.09
N LEU A 65 35.97 16.99 13.97
CA LEU A 65 36.31 16.11 15.09
C LEU A 65 37.07 16.80 16.24
N HIS A 66 37.81 17.87 15.94
CA HIS A 66 38.59 18.66 16.90
C HIS A 66 38.05 20.08 17.08
N ASP A 67 36.83 20.34 16.61
CA ASP A 67 36.14 21.60 16.86
C ASP A 67 35.39 21.51 18.20
N ASP A 68 35.99 22.06 19.25
CA ASP A 68 35.40 22.08 20.58
C ASP A 68 34.18 23.03 20.68
N SER A 69 33.95 23.88 19.67
CA SER A 69 32.87 24.88 19.67
C SER A 69 31.60 24.41 18.98
N ASP A 70 31.68 23.34 18.18
CA ASP A 70 30.59 22.81 17.34
C ASP A 70 30.00 23.82 16.31
N GLU A 71 30.54 25.05 16.24
CA GLU A 71 30.09 26.12 15.34
C GLU A 71 30.32 25.77 13.87
N HIS A 72 31.25 24.87 13.56
CA HIS A 72 31.53 24.46 12.19
C HIS A 72 30.83 23.15 11.79
N TYR A 73 30.01 22.53 12.66
CA TYR A 73 29.21 21.38 12.29
C TYR A 73 28.01 21.79 11.42
N ASN A 74 27.94 21.24 10.22
CA ASN A 74 26.79 21.45 9.35
C ASN A 74 25.70 20.41 9.66
N TYR A 75 24.73 20.81 10.46
CA TYR A 75 23.57 20.01 10.84
C TYR A 75 22.61 19.68 9.69
N CYS A 76 22.73 20.33 8.52
CA CYS A 76 21.76 20.16 7.45
C CYS A 76 21.63 18.71 6.97
N TYR A 77 22.73 17.93 6.98
CA TYR A 77 22.68 16.53 6.56
C TYR A 77 21.92 15.65 7.54
N GLN A 78 22.05 15.91 8.83
CA GLN A 78 21.31 15.21 9.87
C GLN A 78 19.83 15.58 9.83
N ASP A 79 19.51 16.87 9.67
CA ASP A 79 18.13 17.34 9.53
C ASP A 79 17.46 16.73 8.30
N GLU A 80 18.14 16.73 7.15
CA GLU A 80 17.64 16.09 5.93
C GLU A 80 17.46 14.58 6.07
N LEU A 81 18.32 13.89 6.84
CA LEU A 81 18.15 12.47 7.15
C LEU A 81 16.88 12.22 7.97
N ILE A 82 16.63 13.04 8.98
CA ILE A 82 15.42 12.95 9.81
C ILE A 82 14.19 13.14 8.92
N ASP A 83 14.17 14.17 8.08
CA ASP A 83 13.07 14.42 7.16
C ASP A 83 12.86 13.28 6.17
N LEU A 84 13.95 12.74 5.63
CA LEU A 84 13.89 11.62 4.70
C LEU A 84 13.26 10.38 5.35
N GLU A 85 13.73 10.00 6.55
CA GLU A 85 13.32 8.78 7.23
C GLU A 85 11.92 8.89 7.87
N PHE A 86 11.63 9.99 8.56
CA PHE A 86 10.38 10.13 9.32
C PHE A 86 9.23 10.72 8.50
N ASN A 87 9.53 11.53 7.47
CA ASN A 87 8.51 12.11 6.61
C ASN A 87 8.42 11.36 5.28
N PHE A 88 9.45 11.42 4.42
CA PHE A 88 9.29 10.97 3.03
C PHE A 88 9.17 9.45 2.87
N TYR A 89 9.97 8.66 3.58
CA TYR A 89 9.88 7.19 3.51
C TYR A 89 8.54 6.71 4.02
N ARG A 90 8.14 7.23 5.18
CA ARG A 90 6.87 6.90 5.80
C ARG A 90 5.70 7.30 4.91
N VAL A 91 5.69 8.51 4.35
CA VAL A 91 4.65 8.98 3.44
C VAL A 91 4.57 8.11 2.18
N ASN A 92 5.70 7.72 1.59
CA ASN A 92 5.74 6.82 0.44
C ASN A 92 5.05 5.49 0.76
N ARG A 93 5.47 4.82 1.84
CA ARG A 93 4.95 3.51 2.24
C ARG A 93 3.46 3.56 2.63
N ILE A 94 3.05 4.58 3.38
CA ILE A 94 1.64 4.81 3.71
C ILE A 94 0.83 4.99 2.43
N SER A 95 1.29 5.85 1.52
CA SER A 95 0.61 6.09 0.24
C SER A 95 0.48 4.81 -0.59
N SER A 96 1.53 3.98 -0.63
CA SER A 96 1.49 2.67 -1.29
C SER A 96 0.46 1.74 -0.66
N ILE A 97 0.39 1.66 0.67
CA ILE A 97 -0.59 0.84 1.39
C ILE A 97 -2.03 1.29 1.10
N LEU A 98 -2.29 2.60 1.14
CA LEU A 98 -3.61 3.14 0.83
C LEU A 98 -4.02 2.86 -0.62
N ASN A 99 -3.09 3.05 -1.56
CA ASN A 99 -3.33 2.81 -2.98
C ASN A 99 -3.58 1.31 -3.27
N MET A 100 -2.74 0.41 -2.76
CA MET A 100 -2.95 -1.03 -2.98
C MET A 100 -4.23 -1.55 -2.33
N TYR A 101 -4.64 -0.98 -1.19
CA TYR A 101 -5.91 -1.34 -0.57
C TYR A 101 -7.11 -0.86 -1.40
N ALA A 102 -7.04 0.35 -1.95
CA ALA A 102 -8.06 0.84 -2.88
C ALA A 102 -8.13 -0.06 -4.13
N PHE A 103 -6.97 -0.43 -4.69
CA PHE A 103 -6.88 -1.39 -5.79
C PHE A 103 -7.53 -2.74 -5.46
N LEU A 104 -7.24 -3.30 -4.27
CA LEU A 104 -7.84 -4.54 -3.77
C LEU A 104 -9.36 -4.43 -3.70
N GLU A 105 -9.88 -3.40 -3.04
CA GLU A 105 -11.32 -3.21 -2.83
C GLU A 105 -12.06 -3.04 -4.16
N HIS A 106 -11.56 -2.19 -5.05
CA HIS A 106 -12.15 -1.99 -6.36
C HIS A 106 -12.10 -3.24 -7.22
N THR A 107 -10.96 -3.94 -7.25
CA THR A 107 -10.82 -5.16 -8.06
C THR A 107 -11.73 -6.27 -7.55
N LEU A 108 -11.85 -6.44 -6.24
CA LEU A 108 -12.72 -7.44 -5.64
C LEU A 108 -14.20 -7.18 -5.93
N ASN A 109 -14.64 -5.92 -5.87
CA ASN A 109 -16.00 -5.55 -6.27
C ASN A 109 -16.26 -5.82 -7.76
N ARG A 110 -15.28 -5.57 -8.64
CA ARG A 110 -15.38 -5.88 -10.08
C ARG A 110 -15.48 -7.38 -10.33
N ILE A 111 -14.71 -8.20 -9.60
CA ILE A 111 -14.83 -9.66 -9.67
C ILE A 111 -16.24 -10.10 -9.24
N CYS A 112 -16.78 -9.54 -8.15
CA CYS A 112 -18.15 -9.83 -7.72
C CYS A 112 -19.18 -9.51 -8.81
N HIS A 113 -19.04 -8.35 -9.47
CA HIS A 113 -19.91 -7.96 -10.57
C HIS A 113 -19.77 -8.90 -11.79
N GLN A 114 -18.55 -9.30 -12.16
CA GLN A 114 -18.37 -10.28 -13.23
C GLN A 114 -19.02 -11.63 -12.91
N LYS A 115 -18.91 -12.11 -11.66
CA LYS A 115 -19.59 -13.34 -11.24
C LYS A 115 -21.11 -13.18 -11.19
N GLN A 116 -21.61 -12.00 -10.81
CA GLN A 116 -23.03 -11.66 -10.90
C GLN A 116 -23.57 -11.89 -12.31
N LEU A 117 -22.88 -11.32 -13.31
CA LEU A 117 -23.25 -11.47 -14.72
C LEU A 117 -23.09 -12.93 -15.20
N LYS A 118 -21.96 -13.58 -14.86
CA LYS A 118 -21.65 -14.96 -15.27
C LYS A 118 -22.68 -15.98 -14.77
N TYR A 119 -23.19 -15.80 -13.55
CA TYR A 119 -24.12 -16.74 -12.90
C TYR A 119 -25.55 -16.20 -12.80
N SER A 120 -25.87 -15.10 -13.49
CA SER A 120 -27.19 -14.46 -13.49
C SER A 120 -27.76 -14.23 -12.09
N LEU A 121 -26.93 -13.73 -11.18
CA LEU A 121 -27.32 -13.54 -9.78
C LEU A 121 -28.28 -12.35 -9.63
N PRO A 122 -29.32 -12.48 -8.79
CA PRO A 122 -30.43 -11.52 -8.75
C PRO A 122 -30.11 -10.19 -8.03
N ILE A 123 -29.00 -10.13 -7.29
CA ILE A 123 -28.58 -8.93 -6.55
C ILE A 123 -27.11 -8.65 -6.81
N SER A 124 -26.74 -7.38 -6.68
CA SER A 124 -25.38 -6.86 -6.79
C SER A 124 -24.64 -6.92 -5.45
N VAL A 125 -23.31 -6.91 -5.48
CA VAL A 125 -22.47 -6.75 -4.28
C VAL A 125 -22.79 -5.44 -3.53
N TYR A 126 -23.24 -4.42 -4.26
CA TYR A 126 -23.62 -3.13 -3.69
C TYR A 126 -24.97 -3.15 -2.97
N ASP A 127 -25.78 -4.19 -3.16
CA ASP A 127 -27.05 -4.36 -2.45
C ASP A 127 -26.85 -4.92 -1.02
N LEU A 128 -25.64 -5.36 -0.69
CA LEU A 128 -25.31 -5.89 0.64
C LEU A 128 -24.83 -4.76 1.56
N SER A 129 -25.29 -4.80 2.81
CA SER A 129 -24.73 -3.98 3.89
C SER A 129 -23.28 -4.36 4.18
N GLY A 130 -22.47 -3.37 4.56
CA GLY A 130 -21.06 -3.56 4.92
C GLY A 130 -20.14 -2.65 4.11
N SER A 131 -18.84 -2.71 4.41
CA SER A 131 -17.81 -1.85 3.81
C SER A 131 -16.56 -2.64 3.43
N GLY A 132 -15.82 -2.16 2.44
CA GLY A 132 -14.53 -2.72 2.10
C GLY A 132 -14.59 -4.16 1.60
N ILE A 133 -13.51 -4.89 1.88
CA ILE A 133 -13.35 -6.30 1.50
C ILE A 133 -14.39 -7.22 2.16
N GLU A 134 -14.91 -6.86 3.33
CA GLU A 134 -15.88 -7.68 4.07
C GLU A 134 -17.21 -7.82 3.31
N ARG A 135 -17.70 -6.73 2.71
CA ARG A 135 -18.93 -6.76 1.89
C ARG A 135 -18.80 -7.72 0.71
N ALA A 136 -17.65 -7.68 0.03
CA ALA A 136 -17.40 -8.57 -1.08
C ALA A 136 -17.25 -10.03 -0.64
N LYS A 137 -16.60 -10.30 0.49
CA LYS A 137 -16.56 -11.65 1.07
C LYS A 137 -17.96 -12.18 1.40
N LEU A 138 -18.81 -11.37 2.02
CA LEU A 138 -20.20 -11.74 2.31
C LEU A 138 -20.95 -12.10 1.03
N TYR A 139 -20.78 -11.32 -0.04
CA TYR A 139 -21.37 -11.59 -1.35
C TYR A 139 -20.90 -12.91 -1.95
N LEU A 140 -19.57 -13.13 -1.99
CA LEU A 140 -18.97 -14.34 -2.56
C LEU A 140 -19.38 -15.59 -1.78
N ASN A 141 -19.47 -15.50 -0.46
CA ASN A 141 -19.90 -16.60 0.40
C ASN A 141 -21.40 -16.88 0.26
N LYS A 142 -22.26 -15.85 0.20
CA LYS A 142 -23.72 -15.99 0.06
C LYS A 142 -24.12 -16.83 -1.16
N PHE A 143 -23.37 -16.74 -2.24
CA PHE A 143 -23.63 -17.45 -3.49
C PHE A 143 -22.71 -18.65 -3.75
N ASN A 144 -21.93 -19.07 -2.74
CA ASN A 144 -20.94 -20.15 -2.84
C ASN A 144 -20.04 -20.00 -4.07
N LEU A 145 -19.52 -18.79 -4.30
CA LEU A 145 -18.71 -18.45 -5.47
C LEU A 145 -17.21 -18.66 -5.24
N VAL A 146 -16.80 -18.83 -3.98
CA VAL A 146 -15.42 -19.00 -3.53
C VAL A 146 -15.37 -19.93 -2.33
N ASN A 147 -14.44 -20.87 -2.32
CA ASN A 147 -14.18 -21.69 -1.13
C ASN A 147 -13.23 -21.00 -0.14
N PHE A 148 -13.82 -20.26 0.81
CA PHE A 148 -13.07 -19.59 1.88
C PHE A 148 -12.44 -20.55 2.91
N ALA A 149 -12.83 -21.83 2.91
CA ALA A 149 -12.22 -22.84 3.78
C ALA A 149 -10.90 -23.40 3.21
N SER A 150 -10.53 -23.06 1.98
CA SER A 150 -9.22 -23.45 1.44
C SER A 150 -8.09 -22.76 2.23
N ASN A 151 -7.01 -23.50 2.54
CA ASN A 151 -5.87 -22.97 3.30
C ASN A 151 -5.23 -21.74 2.63
N ILE A 152 -5.24 -21.72 1.29
CA ILE A 152 -4.77 -20.59 0.48
C ILE A 152 -5.60 -19.34 0.77
N CYS A 153 -6.93 -19.47 0.73
CA CYS A 153 -7.84 -18.35 0.96
C CYS A 153 -7.81 -17.89 2.43
N GLN A 154 -7.79 -18.83 3.38
CA GLN A 154 -7.78 -18.52 4.81
C GLN A 154 -6.51 -17.74 5.22
N SER A 155 -5.33 -18.17 4.77
CA SER A 155 -4.07 -17.47 5.08
C SER A 155 -4.05 -16.06 4.48
N ALA A 156 -4.38 -15.92 3.19
CA ALA A 156 -4.42 -14.63 2.53
C ALA A 156 -5.48 -13.70 3.15
N TRP A 157 -6.66 -14.22 3.47
CA TRP A 157 -7.72 -13.45 4.10
C TRP A 157 -7.34 -12.89 5.48
N CYS A 158 -6.61 -13.66 6.30
CA CYS A 158 -6.10 -13.20 7.58
C CYS A 158 -5.19 -11.97 7.39
N ASN A 159 -4.27 -12.03 6.43
CA ASN A 159 -3.37 -10.93 6.09
C ASN A 159 -4.14 -9.69 5.57
N LEU A 160 -5.13 -9.89 4.71
CA LEU A 160 -5.98 -8.78 4.21
C LEU A 160 -6.82 -8.15 5.31
N THR A 161 -7.25 -8.92 6.31
CA THR A 161 -7.97 -8.40 7.49
C THR A 161 -7.06 -7.51 8.32
N ASN A 162 -5.79 -7.89 8.51
CA ASN A 162 -4.80 -7.07 9.18
C ASN A 162 -4.48 -5.80 8.36
N LEU A 163 -4.37 -5.93 7.04
CA LEU A 163 -4.18 -4.79 6.14
C LEU A 163 -5.35 -3.80 6.22
N ASN A 164 -6.60 -4.28 6.31
CA ASN A 164 -7.77 -3.43 6.50
C ASN A 164 -7.69 -2.63 7.82
N LYS A 165 -7.29 -3.29 8.92
CA LYS A 165 -7.10 -2.62 10.22
C LYS A 165 -6.01 -1.55 10.14
N LEU A 166 -4.88 -1.89 9.53
CA LEU A 166 -3.77 -0.95 9.31
C LEU A 166 -4.24 0.25 8.47
N ARG A 167 -4.86 0.01 7.31
CA ARG A 167 -5.42 1.07 6.44
C ARG A 167 -6.34 2.02 7.21
N ASN A 168 -7.19 1.49 8.09
CA ASN A 168 -8.07 2.34 8.90
C ASN A 168 -7.30 3.18 9.92
N ALA A 169 -6.22 2.65 10.53
CA ALA A 169 -5.34 3.45 11.39
C ALA A 169 -4.59 4.54 10.61
N LEU A 170 -4.09 4.22 9.42
CA LEU A 170 -3.35 5.16 8.56
C LEU A 170 -4.23 6.35 8.12
N VAL A 171 -5.49 6.10 7.78
CA VAL A 171 -6.42 7.17 7.35
C VAL A 171 -6.87 8.07 8.52
N HIS A 172 -6.91 7.57 9.76
CA HIS A 172 -7.56 8.26 10.89
C HIS A 172 -6.59 8.91 11.89
N GLY A 173 -5.39 9.26 11.46
CA GLY A 173 -4.40 9.94 12.30
C GLY A 173 -2.98 9.74 11.78
N GLU A 174 -2.83 9.56 10.47
CA GLU A 174 -1.56 9.21 9.82
C GLU A 174 -0.89 7.94 10.38
N GLY A 175 -1.64 7.08 11.06
CA GLY A 175 -1.09 5.90 11.74
C GLY A 175 -0.58 6.17 13.16
N ASP A 176 -0.89 7.32 13.75
CA ASP A 176 -0.73 7.53 15.19
C ASP A 176 -1.88 6.85 15.95
N LEU A 177 -1.51 5.86 16.77
CA LEU A 177 -2.42 5.03 17.54
C LEU A 177 -3.20 5.81 18.61
N ASP A 178 -2.69 6.96 19.07
CA ASP A 178 -3.39 7.76 20.07
C ASP A 178 -4.65 8.41 19.49
N TYR A 179 -4.71 8.58 18.16
CA TYR A 179 -5.88 9.08 17.44
C TYR A 179 -6.81 7.97 16.92
N THR A 180 -6.43 6.69 17.03
CA THR A 180 -7.27 5.55 16.61
C THR A 180 -7.56 4.57 17.75
N LYS A 181 -8.83 4.52 18.18
CA LYS A 181 -9.28 3.61 19.24
C LYS A 181 -9.46 2.15 18.79
N LYS A 182 -9.26 1.85 17.51
CA LYS A 182 -9.61 0.53 16.93
C LYS A 182 -8.45 -0.45 16.87
N LEU A 183 -7.21 0.02 16.98
CA LEU A 183 -6.01 -0.80 16.83
C LEU A 183 -5.13 -0.63 18.06
N LYS A 184 -4.76 -1.74 18.71
CA LYS A 184 -3.91 -1.71 19.91
C LYS A 184 -2.45 -1.93 19.56
N LYS A 185 -1.53 -1.42 20.38
CA LYS A 185 -0.08 -1.54 20.18
C LYS A 185 0.36 -3.01 20.02
N GLU A 186 -0.22 -3.91 20.82
CA GLU A 186 0.12 -5.34 20.80
C GLU A 186 -0.29 -6.02 19.49
N GLN A 187 -1.27 -5.46 18.77
CA GLN A 187 -1.70 -6.00 17.47
C GLN A 187 -0.75 -5.60 16.34
N ILE A 188 0.00 -4.50 16.51
CA ILE A 188 0.97 -4.02 15.52
C ILE A 188 2.31 -4.74 15.68
N ILE A 189 2.85 -4.79 16.91
CA ILE A 189 4.21 -5.29 17.19
C ILE A 189 4.38 -6.77 16.79
N ASN A 190 3.28 -7.54 16.77
CA ASN A 190 3.30 -8.95 16.38
C ASN A 190 3.24 -9.18 14.86
N ILE A 191 3.09 -8.12 14.05
CA ILE A 191 3.03 -8.21 12.60
C ILE A 191 4.42 -7.93 12.04
N LYS A 192 5.03 -8.94 11.39
CA LYS A 192 6.33 -8.80 10.74
C LYS A 192 6.34 -7.59 9.80
N GLY A 193 7.36 -6.74 9.92
CA GLY A 193 7.55 -5.55 9.08
C GLY A 193 6.75 -4.33 9.52
N LEU A 194 6.03 -4.39 10.66
CA LEU A 194 5.47 -3.22 11.32
C LEU A 194 6.18 -2.98 12.66
N ASP A 195 6.34 -1.70 13.02
CA ASP A 195 6.91 -1.28 14.30
C ASP A 195 6.23 0.01 14.81
N LEU A 196 6.63 0.49 16.00
CA LEU A 196 6.14 1.73 16.59
C LEU A 196 7.29 2.67 16.98
N HIS A 197 7.21 3.91 16.53
CA HIS A 197 7.97 5.02 17.11
C HIS A 197 7.03 5.86 17.98
N GLY A 198 7.12 5.67 19.30
CA GLY A 198 6.13 6.22 20.24
C GLY A 198 4.75 5.59 20.05
N SER A 199 3.80 6.37 19.51
CA SER A 199 2.45 5.93 19.12
C SER A 199 2.29 5.78 17.60
N THR A 200 3.26 6.24 16.81
CA THR A 200 3.20 6.25 15.35
C THR A 200 3.63 4.90 14.76
N ILE A 201 2.82 4.35 13.86
CA ILE A 201 3.14 3.14 13.12
C ILE A 201 4.25 3.41 12.10
N LEU A 202 5.29 2.59 12.16
CA LEU A 202 6.32 2.47 11.13
C LEU A 202 6.06 1.22 10.29
N ILE A 203 6.33 1.34 8.99
CA ILE A 203 6.08 0.30 7.99
C ILE A 203 7.41 0.02 7.28
N SER A 204 7.83 -1.24 7.20
CA SER A 204 9.00 -1.64 6.42
C SER A 204 8.66 -1.80 4.94
N ASN A 205 9.66 -1.68 4.07
CA ASN A 205 9.53 -1.96 2.64
C ASN A 205 9.09 -3.41 2.39
N GLU A 206 9.58 -4.38 3.17
CA GLU A 206 9.18 -5.78 3.05
C GLU A 206 7.69 -5.95 3.33
N TYR A 207 7.12 -5.24 4.31
CA TYR A 207 5.70 -5.32 4.59
C TYR A 207 4.85 -4.88 3.39
N VAL A 208 5.26 -3.80 2.70
CA VAL A 208 4.57 -3.30 1.51
C VAL A 208 4.60 -4.34 0.38
N ILE A 209 5.75 -4.98 0.17
CA ILE A 209 5.92 -6.03 -0.84
C ILE A 209 5.07 -7.26 -0.48
N ASP A 210 5.15 -7.72 0.77
CA ASP A 210 4.37 -8.85 1.27
C ASP A 210 2.85 -8.58 1.17
N ALA A 211 2.42 -7.34 1.43
CA ALA A 211 1.02 -6.95 1.28
C ALA A 211 0.54 -7.03 -0.18
N LEU A 212 1.35 -6.57 -1.15
CA LEU A 212 1.07 -6.72 -2.58
C LEU A 212 0.97 -8.19 -2.99
N ASP A 213 1.86 -9.05 -2.49
CA ASP A 213 1.84 -10.49 -2.76
C ASP A 213 0.58 -11.18 -2.21
N ASN A 214 0.16 -10.79 -1.00
CA ASN A 214 -1.09 -11.29 -0.42
C ASN A 214 -2.32 -10.83 -1.20
N ILE A 215 -2.33 -9.59 -1.69
CA ILE A 215 -3.40 -9.08 -2.56
C ILE A 215 -3.44 -9.86 -3.87
N GLU A 216 -2.30 -10.05 -4.54
CA GLU A 216 -2.22 -10.81 -5.80
C GLU A 216 -2.73 -12.23 -5.62
N LYS A 217 -2.22 -12.93 -4.60
CA LYS A 217 -2.58 -14.31 -4.29
C LYS A 217 -4.09 -14.45 -4.05
N PHE A 218 -4.67 -13.56 -3.24
CA PHE A 218 -6.10 -13.59 -2.94
C PHE A 218 -6.96 -13.26 -4.16
N LEU A 219 -6.65 -12.17 -4.87
CA LEU A 219 -7.44 -11.74 -6.02
C LEU A 219 -7.37 -12.76 -7.17
N THR A 220 -6.20 -13.34 -7.42
CA THR A 220 -6.03 -14.40 -8.42
C THR A 220 -6.86 -15.62 -8.06
N PHE A 221 -6.77 -16.08 -6.79
CA PHE A 221 -7.58 -17.18 -6.29
C PHE A 221 -9.08 -16.91 -6.48
N VAL A 222 -9.59 -15.78 -6.02
CA VAL A 222 -11.01 -15.42 -6.13
C VAL A 222 -11.47 -15.24 -7.59
N CYS A 223 -10.58 -14.77 -8.46
CA CYS A 223 -10.86 -14.58 -9.88
C CYS A 223 -11.01 -15.93 -10.62
N GLU A 224 -10.10 -16.86 -10.36
CA GLU A 224 -10.05 -18.18 -11.00
C GLU A 224 -11.06 -19.15 -10.41
N ASP A 225 -11.23 -19.12 -9.08
CA ASP A 225 -12.14 -20.01 -8.35
C ASP A 225 -13.56 -19.84 -8.88
N SER A 226 -14.13 -20.93 -9.39
CA SER A 226 -15.39 -20.92 -10.10
C SER A 226 -16.23 -22.09 -9.62
N LYS A 227 -17.16 -21.80 -8.68
CA LYS A 227 -18.22 -22.69 -8.17
C LYS A 227 -17.80 -24.14 -7.89
#